data_AF-A0A443HTV0-F1
#
_entry.id   AF-A0A443HTV0-F1
#
_cell.length_a   1.000
_cell.length_b   1.000
_cell.length_c   1.000
_cell.angle_alpha   90.00
_cell.angle_beta   90.00
_cell.angle_gamma   90.00
#
_symmetry.space_group_name_H-M   'P 1'
#
loop_
_entity.id
_entity.type
_entity.pdbx_description
1 polymer ?
#
loop_
_entity_poly.entity_id
_entity_poly.type
_entity_poly.pdbx_seq_one_letter_code
_entity_poly.pdbx_strand_id
1 'polypeptide(L)'
;VDQHAKIYTKSFSLHIRWEDDTEAQRDCDNFQSFLAAFGFSPPSIVTLETKDWTHGWTVFEKTTSMLREAFKFSTQGRCICFIHYAGHSVVGPNNTIRFTSALGTRSLDADWLITTFSTDEGGLPYDAPVDIIYVLDCRYSFLRTKSAQPVSRSVDVLAAIDTNAPRAFVPDQRVSFSAKLAEKVTDLKETGRQTIDMAELIAMLRTKSSQRKPTHAVPLGVSSACLSFPGSSAPRAYPADPPALRAVFSIEV
;
A
#
# COMPACT_ATOMS: atom_id res chain seq x y z
N VAL A 1 14.99 -1.44 17.89
CA VAL A 1 14.18 -1.90 16.73
C VAL A 1 15.16 -2.31 15.68
N ASP A 2 15.19 -3.60 15.31
CA ASP A 2 16.13 -4.12 14.31
C ASP A 2 15.83 -3.48 12.95
N GLN A 3 16.75 -2.63 12.46
CA GLN A 3 16.67 -1.94 11.17
C GLN A 3 17.33 -2.75 10.05
N HIS A 4 17.25 -4.08 10.11
CA HIS A 4 17.81 -4.92 9.07
C HIS A 4 16.81 -5.01 7.90
N ALA A 5 17.30 -4.81 6.68
CA ALA A 5 16.54 -5.07 5.46
C ALA A 5 15.96 -6.49 5.53
N LYS A 6 14.62 -6.59 5.64
CA LYS A 6 13.93 -7.86 5.68
C LYS A 6 14.03 -8.51 4.30
N ILE A 7 14.58 -9.71 4.23
CA ILE A 7 14.60 -10.48 2.97
C ILE A 7 13.25 -11.17 2.84
N TYR A 8 12.48 -10.77 1.83
CA TYR A 8 11.21 -11.40 1.49
C TYR A 8 11.46 -12.53 0.50
N THR A 9 11.14 -13.76 0.91
CA THR A 9 11.31 -14.96 0.09
C THR A 9 10.21 -15.08 -0.98
N LYS A 10 9.03 -14.52 -0.70
CA LYS A 10 7.88 -14.58 -1.61
C LYS A 10 6.97 -13.37 -1.47
N SER A 11 6.44 -12.91 -2.59
CA SER A 11 5.43 -11.86 -2.67
C SER A 11 4.07 -12.43 -3.09
N PHE A 12 3.01 -11.91 -2.49
CA PHE A 12 1.63 -12.11 -2.94
C PHE A 12 1.02 -10.73 -3.21
N SER A 13 0.19 -10.59 -4.24
CA SER A 13 -0.32 -9.27 -4.60
C SER A 13 -1.74 -9.35 -5.18
N LEU A 14 -2.57 -8.41 -4.78
CA LEU A 14 -3.94 -8.23 -5.24
C LEU A 14 -4.10 -6.80 -5.77
N HIS A 15 -4.72 -6.66 -6.93
CA HIS A 15 -5.16 -5.38 -7.47
C HIS A 15 -6.69 -5.37 -7.57
N ILE A 16 -7.32 -4.40 -6.93
CA ILE A 16 -8.77 -4.25 -6.85
C ILE A 16 -9.16 -2.99 -7.65
N ARG A 17 -10.15 -3.14 -8.52
CA ARG A 17 -10.73 -2.05 -9.31
C ARG A 17 -12.21 -2.25 -9.56
N TRP A 18 -12.92 -1.18 -9.93
CA TRP A 18 -14.25 -1.29 -10.50
C TRP A 18 -14.20 -1.52 -12.01
N GLU A 19 -15.19 -2.21 -12.56
CA GLU A 19 -15.27 -2.43 -14.01
C GLU A 19 -15.47 -1.14 -14.82
N ASP A 20 -16.09 -0.12 -14.21
CA ASP A 20 -16.46 1.14 -14.85
C ASP A 20 -15.38 2.23 -14.74
N ASP A 21 -14.24 1.89 -14.14
CA ASP A 21 -13.09 2.79 -14.04
C ASP A 21 -12.20 2.68 -15.28
N THR A 22 -12.20 3.74 -16.09
CA THR A 22 -11.44 3.81 -17.35
C THR A 22 -9.93 3.93 -17.16
N GLU A 23 -9.45 4.37 -16.00
CA GLU A 23 -8.01 4.51 -15.70
C GLU A 23 -7.45 3.27 -15.01
N ALA A 24 -8.30 2.38 -14.48
CA ALA A 24 -7.86 1.27 -13.66
C ALA A 24 -6.94 0.27 -14.37
N GLN A 25 -7.00 0.13 -15.70
CA GLN A 25 -6.03 -0.69 -16.43
C GLN A 25 -4.63 -0.05 -16.38
N ARG A 26 -4.54 1.25 -16.64
CA ARG A 26 -3.28 2.00 -16.58
C ARG A 26 -2.68 1.94 -15.17
N ASP A 27 -3.50 2.07 -14.13
CA ASP A 27 -3.03 1.96 -12.75
C ASP A 27 -2.59 0.54 -12.38
N CYS A 28 -3.23 -0.48 -12.93
CA CYS A 28 -2.77 -1.87 -12.82
C CYS A 28 -1.39 -2.05 -13.46
N ASP A 29 -1.18 -1.54 -14.68
CA ASP A 29 0.10 -1.66 -15.41
C ASP A 29 1.23 -0.94 -14.67
N ASN A 30 0.94 0.24 -14.11
CA ASN A 30 1.87 0.98 -13.25
C ASN A 30 2.20 0.19 -11.97
N PHE A 31 1.20 -0.39 -11.32
CA PHE A 31 1.42 -1.19 -10.13
C PHE A 31 2.19 -2.49 -10.41
N GLN A 32 1.95 -3.12 -11.56
CA GLN A 32 2.76 -4.24 -12.05
C GLN A 32 4.22 -3.82 -12.26
N SER A 33 4.45 -2.64 -12.85
CA SER A 33 5.80 -2.10 -13.04
C SER A 33 6.51 -1.84 -11.71
N PHE A 34 5.78 -1.31 -10.72
CA PHE A 34 6.27 -1.15 -9.34
C PHE A 34 6.70 -2.50 -8.72
N LEU A 35 5.87 -3.54 -8.83
CA LEU A 35 6.19 -4.88 -8.31
C LEU A 35 7.38 -5.51 -9.07
N ALA A 36 7.40 -5.39 -10.39
CA ALA A 36 8.44 -5.96 -11.25
C ALA A 36 9.82 -5.34 -10.98
N ALA A 37 9.87 -4.07 -10.55
CA ALA A 37 11.13 -3.45 -10.20
C ALA A 37 11.85 -4.18 -9.05
N PHE A 38 11.09 -4.77 -8.11
CA PHE A 38 11.58 -5.61 -7.01
C PHE A 38 11.67 -7.11 -7.36
N GLY A 39 11.36 -7.50 -8.60
CA GLY A 39 11.36 -8.90 -9.03
C GLY A 39 10.14 -9.70 -8.55
N PHE A 40 9.06 -9.02 -8.15
CA PHE A 40 7.83 -9.66 -7.71
C PHE A 40 6.90 -9.98 -8.89
N SER A 41 6.08 -11.02 -8.70
CA SER A 41 5.08 -11.43 -9.70
C SER A 41 3.98 -10.39 -9.86
N PRO A 42 3.33 -10.33 -11.04
CA PRO A 42 2.12 -9.52 -11.24
C PRO A 42 1.01 -9.86 -10.24
N PRO A 43 0.13 -8.89 -9.90
CA PRO A 43 -0.95 -9.11 -8.95
C PRO A 43 -2.09 -9.91 -9.57
N SER A 44 -2.81 -10.65 -8.73
CA SER A 44 -4.14 -11.15 -9.09
C SER A 44 -5.10 -9.97 -9.19
N ILE A 45 -5.90 -9.92 -10.26
CA ILE A 45 -6.84 -8.81 -10.51
C ILE A 45 -8.23 -9.20 -10.00
N VAL A 46 -8.83 -8.32 -9.19
CA VAL A 46 -10.23 -8.39 -8.74
C VAL A 46 -10.98 -7.22 -9.37
N THR A 47 -11.80 -7.54 -10.37
CA THR A 47 -12.70 -6.57 -10.98
C THR A 47 -14.05 -6.63 -10.27
N LEU A 48 -14.49 -5.50 -9.72
CA LEU A 48 -15.79 -5.34 -9.07
C LEU A 48 -16.81 -4.94 -10.13
N GLU A 49 -17.68 -5.88 -10.48
CA GLU A 49 -18.75 -5.66 -11.46
C GLU A 49 -19.87 -4.80 -10.84
N THR A 50 -20.34 -3.75 -11.50
CA THR A 50 -21.39 -2.86 -10.96
C THR A 50 -22.72 -3.57 -10.71
N LYS A 51 -22.93 -4.73 -11.34
CA LYS A 51 -24.11 -5.59 -11.22
C LYS A 51 -24.01 -6.60 -10.07
N ASP A 52 -22.81 -6.92 -9.60
CA ASP A 52 -22.64 -7.71 -8.37
C ASP A 52 -23.24 -6.93 -7.20
N TRP A 53 -23.77 -7.62 -6.19
CA TRP A 53 -24.29 -7.02 -4.95
C TRP A 53 -23.41 -7.37 -3.74
N THR A 54 -22.40 -8.20 -3.95
CA THR A 54 -21.57 -8.82 -2.93
C THR A 54 -20.10 -8.40 -3.05
N HIS A 55 -19.81 -7.22 -3.61
CA HIS A 55 -18.44 -6.73 -3.84
C HIS A 55 -17.53 -6.83 -2.61
N GLY A 56 -18.06 -6.47 -1.44
CA GLY A 56 -17.32 -6.55 -0.18
C GLY A 56 -16.92 -7.99 0.16
N TRP A 57 -17.81 -8.95 -0.09
CA TRP A 57 -17.55 -10.37 0.11
C TRP A 57 -16.53 -10.91 -0.89
N THR A 58 -16.67 -10.54 -2.17
CA THR A 58 -15.71 -10.89 -3.24
C THR A 58 -14.29 -10.45 -2.89
N VAL A 59 -14.11 -9.20 -2.43
CA VAL A 59 -12.80 -8.69 -2.00
C VAL A 59 -12.30 -9.40 -0.75
N PHE A 60 -13.19 -9.62 0.22
CA PHE A 60 -12.86 -10.32 1.46
C PHE A 60 -12.36 -11.75 1.20
N GLU A 61 -13.06 -12.53 0.37
CA GLU A 61 -12.69 -13.90 0.04
C GLU A 61 -11.34 -13.96 -0.70
N LYS A 62 -11.13 -13.09 -1.69
CA LYS A 62 -9.88 -13.04 -2.45
C LYS A 62 -8.70 -12.64 -1.57
N THR A 63 -8.89 -11.64 -0.71
CA THR A 63 -7.87 -11.20 0.24
C THR A 63 -7.56 -12.30 1.25
N THR A 64 -8.59 -12.94 1.80
CA THR A 64 -8.44 -14.06 2.74
C THR A 64 -7.69 -15.23 2.10
N SER A 65 -8.02 -15.58 0.85
CA SER A 65 -7.34 -16.65 0.12
C SER A 65 -5.85 -16.34 -0.06
N MET A 66 -5.54 -15.14 -0.55
CA MET A 66 -4.17 -14.68 -0.76
C MET A 66 -3.37 -14.71 0.56
N LEU A 67 -3.94 -14.17 1.63
CA LEU A 67 -3.27 -14.14 2.93
C LEU A 67 -3.07 -15.55 3.50
N ARG A 68 -4.05 -16.45 3.40
CA ARG A 68 -3.89 -17.86 3.80
C ARG A 68 -2.76 -18.55 3.07
N GLU A 69 -2.58 -18.29 1.77
CA GLU A 69 -1.44 -18.82 1.01
C GLU A 69 -0.12 -18.24 1.51
N ALA A 70 -0.07 -16.93 1.79
CA ALA A 70 1.11 -16.29 2.36
C ALA A 70 1.47 -16.86 3.74
N PHE A 71 0.49 -17.10 4.61
CA PHE A 71 0.71 -17.72 5.91
C PHE A 71 1.21 -19.15 5.80
N LYS A 72 0.64 -19.96 4.91
CA LYS A 72 1.13 -21.33 4.66
C LYS A 72 2.59 -21.31 4.21
N PHE A 73 2.94 -20.41 3.30
CA PHE A 73 4.32 -20.25 2.84
C PHE A 73 5.25 -19.67 3.91
N SER A 74 4.73 -18.88 4.85
CA SER A 74 5.54 -18.17 5.85
C SER A 74 6.41 -19.08 6.73
N THR A 75 6.10 -20.38 6.77
CA THR A 75 6.92 -21.44 7.39
C THR A 75 8.26 -21.69 6.68
N GLN A 76 8.40 -21.27 5.42
CA GLN A 76 9.58 -21.44 4.56
C GLN A 76 10.41 -20.15 4.42
N GLY A 77 9.89 -19.02 4.89
CA GLY A 77 10.54 -17.71 4.77
C GLY A 77 9.55 -16.57 4.91
N ARG A 78 10.06 -15.35 5.09
CA ARG A 78 9.20 -14.17 5.25
C ARG A 78 8.47 -13.84 3.95
N CYS A 79 7.17 -13.58 4.04
CA CYS A 79 6.34 -13.15 2.93
C CYS A 79 6.04 -11.66 2.99
N ILE A 80 5.77 -11.08 1.83
CA ILE A 80 5.15 -9.76 1.71
C ILE A 80 3.87 -9.84 0.90
N CYS A 81 2.83 -9.18 1.37
CA CYS A 81 1.54 -9.10 0.69
C CYS A 81 1.25 -7.66 0.28
N PHE A 82 0.89 -7.44 -0.97
CA PHE A 82 0.43 -6.13 -1.44
C PHE A 82 -1.07 -6.18 -1.74
N ILE A 83 -1.81 -5.19 -1.24
CA ILE A 83 -3.23 -4.99 -1.55
C ILE A 83 -3.35 -3.60 -2.15
N HIS A 84 -3.50 -3.54 -3.47
CA HIS A 84 -3.62 -2.29 -4.21
C HIS A 84 -5.08 -2.04 -4.59
N TYR A 85 -5.57 -0.84 -4.31
CA TYR A 85 -6.83 -0.34 -4.85
C TYR A 85 -6.56 0.91 -5.68
N ALA A 86 -7.05 0.91 -6.93
CA ALA A 86 -7.07 2.09 -7.78
C ALA A 86 -8.51 2.45 -8.16
N GLY A 87 -8.81 3.75 -8.09
CA GLY A 87 -10.05 4.30 -8.59
C GLY A 87 -10.74 5.27 -7.65
N HIS A 88 -12.07 5.22 -7.63
CA HIS A 88 -12.87 6.21 -6.92
C HIS A 88 -13.20 5.82 -5.50
N SER A 89 -13.19 6.80 -4.62
CA SER A 89 -13.56 6.63 -3.22
C SER A 89 -14.33 7.83 -2.71
N VAL A 90 -15.11 7.58 -1.68
CA VAL A 90 -15.93 8.57 -0.97
C VAL A 90 -15.75 8.42 0.53
N VAL A 91 -16.08 9.48 1.25
CA VAL A 91 -16.13 9.46 2.71
C VAL A 91 -17.44 8.80 3.12
N GLY A 92 -17.34 7.69 3.85
CA GLY A 92 -18.47 7.02 4.46
C GLY A 92 -18.84 7.62 5.82
N PRO A 93 -19.79 7.01 6.54
CA PRO A 93 -20.11 7.38 7.91
C PRO A 93 -18.86 7.34 8.80
N ASN A 94 -18.81 8.20 9.83
CA ASN A 94 -17.71 8.25 10.80
C ASN A 94 -16.32 8.53 10.21
N ASN A 95 -16.24 9.27 9.09
CA ASN A 95 -14.97 9.56 8.40
C ASN A 95 -14.21 8.32 7.94
N THR A 96 -14.93 7.25 7.60
CA THR A 96 -14.37 6.04 7.00
C THR A 96 -14.17 6.21 5.50
N ILE A 97 -13.27 5.44 4.91
CA ILE A 97 -13.11 5.38 3.46
C ILE A 97 -13.97 4.26 2.87
N ARG A 98 -14.67 4.57 1.78
CA ARG A 98 -15.38 3.57 0.97
C ARG A 98 -14.85 3.59 -0.46
N PHE A 99 -14.56 2.42 -1.01
CA PHE A 99 -14.27 2.25 -2.43
C PHE A 99 -15.57 2.28 -3.20
N THR A 100 -15.63 2.98 -4.33
CA THR A 100 -16.88 3.22 -5.05
C THR A 100 -16.70 3.15 -6.55
N SER A 101 -17.76 2.75 -7.26
CA SER A 101 -17.80 2.77 -8.72
C SER A 101 -17.63 4.19 -9.26
N ALA A 102 -17.30 4.33 -10.54
CA ALA A 102 -17.04 5.64 -11.15
C ALA A 102 -18.22 6.61 -10.99
N LEU A 103 -19.45 6.10 -11.06
CA LEU A 103 -20.68 6.88 -10.87
C LEU A 103 -21.13 6.99 -9.41
N GLY A 104 -20.43 6.37 -8.45
CA GLY A 104 -20.78 6.42 -7.03
C GLY A 104 -22.00 5.58 -6.65
N THR A 105 -22.53 4.77 -7.57
CA THR A 105 -23.77 3.99 -7.38
C THR A 105 -23.56 2.74 -6.55
N ARG A 106 -22.33 2.22 -6.50
CA ARG A 106 -21.91 1.06 -5.70
C ARG A 106 -20.76 1.46 -4.81
N SER A 107 -20.73 0.93 -3.58
CA SER A 107 -19.59 1.10 -2.70
C SER A 107 -19.41 -0.08 -1.77
N LEU A 108 -18.17 -0.30 -1.35
CA LEU A 108 -17.82 -1.25 -0.30
C LEU A 108 -17.05 -0.55 0.82
N ASP A 109 -17.12 -1.13 2.02
CA ASP A 109 -16.46 -0.60 3.21
C ASP A 109 -14.98 -0.98 3.19
N ALA A 110 -14.13 -0.04 2.76
CA ALA A 110 -12.69 -0.28 2.69
C ALA A 110 -12.04 -0.16 4.07
N ASP A 111 -12.61 0.63 4.97
CA ASP A 111 -12.10 0.79 6.32
C ASP A 111 -12.24 -0.51 7.13
N TRP A 112 -13.40 -1.16 7.02
CA TRP A 112 -13.64 -2.49 7.58
C TRP A 112 -12.64 -3.52 7.04
N LEU A 113 -12.52 -3.64 5.71
CA LEU A 113 -11.59 -4.60 5.09
C LEU A 113 -10.14 -4.41 5.58
N ILE A 114 -9.63 -3.18 5.57
CA ILE A 114 -8.26 -2.90 6.00
C ILE A 114 -8.09 -3.24 7.48
N THR A 115 -9.04 -2.85 8.33
CA THR A 115 -8.97 -3.10 9.78
C THR A 115 -9.04 -4.58 10.10
N THR A 116 -9.94 -5.34 9.46
CA THR A 116 -10.07 -6.79 9.64
C THR A 116 -8.77 -7.53 9.34
N PHE A 117 -8.04 -7.15 8.29
CA PHE A 117 -6.79 -7.84 7.92
C PHE A 117 -5.52 -7.25 8.55
N SER A 118 -5.62 -6.07 9.17
CA SER A 118 -4.49 -5.44 9.87
C SER A 118 -4.45 -5.78 11.36
N THR A 119 -5.60 -6.12 11.95
CA THR A 119 -5.75 -6.37 13.40
C THR A 119 -6.03 -7.84 13.69
N ASP A 120 -6.00 -8.21 14.97
CA ASP A 120 -6.29 -9.58 15.41
C ASP A 120 -7.78 -9.97 15.22
N GLU A 121 -8.65 -9.00 14.93
CA GLU A 121 -10.08 -9.24 14.68
C GLU A 121 -10.33 -10.16 13.47
N GLY A 122 -9.42 -10.19 12.50
CA GLY A 122 -9.51 -11.08 11.34
C GLY A 122 -9.16 -12.55 11.59
N GLY A 123 -8.77 -12.91 12.81
CA GLY A 123 -8.38 -14.28 13.17
C GLY A 123 -7.14 -14.77 12.42
N LEU A 124 -6.28 -13.85 11.95
CA LEU A 124 -5.05 -14.17 11.26
C LEU A 124 -3.90 -14.39 12.27
N PRO A 125 -2.98 -15.34 12.03
CA PRO A 125 -1.82 -15.55 12.91
C PRO A 125 -1.00 -14.26 13.04
N TYR A 126 -0.83 -13.78 14.26
CA TYR A 126 -0.15 -12.51 14.54
C TYR A 126 1.39 -12.63 14.40
N ASP A 127 1.96 -13.75 14.84
CA ASP A 127 3.40 -14.00 14.88
C ASP A 127 4.00 -14.48 13.55
N ALA A 128 3.16 -14.76 12.55
CA ALA A 128 3.64 -15.23 11.26
C ALA A 128 4.47 -14.16 10.54
N PRO A 129 5.59 -14.52 9.88
CA PRO A 129 6.46 -13.58 9.19
C PRO A 129 5.85 -13.15 7.85
N VAL A 130 4.75 -12.40 7.91
CA VAL A 130 3.99 -11.89 6.78
C VAL A 130 3.72 -10.39 6.99
N ASP A 131 4.39 -9.56 6.19
CA ASP A 131 4.18 -8.10 6.20
C ASP A 131 3.12 -7.74 5.13
N ILE A 132 2.28 -6.73 5.40
CA ILE A 132 1.19 -6.31 4.50
C ILE A 132 1.38 -4.84 4.10
N ILE A 133 1.31 -4.54 2.82
CA ILE A 133 1.35 -3.18 2.27
C ILE A 133 0.03 -2.89 1.56
N TYR A 134 -0.71 -1.89 2.04
CA TYR A 134 -1.84 -1.31 1.34
C TYR A 134 -1.38 -0.16 0.46
N VAL A 135 -1.71 -0.22 -0.83
CA VAL A 135 -1.48 0.88 -1.78
C VAL A 135 -2.85 1.43 -2.16
N LEU A 136 -3.13 2.68 -1.79
CA LEU A 136 -4.44 3.32 -1.97
C LEU A 136 -4.34 4.48 -2.97
N ASP A 137 -4.56 4.17 -4.24
CA ASP A 137 -4.59 5.13 -5.36
C ASP A 137 -6.01 5.66 -5.59
N CYS A 138 -6.51 6.39 -4.59
CA CYS A 138 -7.86 6.93 -4.58
C CYS A 138 -7.99 8.20 -3.73
N ARG A 139 -9.12 8.91 -3.86
CA ARG A 139 -9.46 10.06 -3.01
C ARG A 139 -9.58 9.67 -1.54
N TYR A 140 -9.43 10.64 -0.65
CA TYR A 140 -9.64 10.43 0.79
C TYR A 140 -8.80 9.30 1.43
N SER A 141 -7.82 8.74 0.71
CA SER A 141 -6.92 7.68 1.20
C SER A 141 -6.13 8.13 2.43
N PHE A 142 -5.90 9.44 2.60
CA PHE A 142 -5.33 10.01 3.84
C PHE A 142 -6.09 9.61 5.10
N LEU A 143 -7.39 9.28 5.03
CA LEU A 143 -8.19 8.90 6.20
C LEU A 143 -7.61 7.66 6.88
N ARG A 144 -6.98 6.75 6.12
CA ARG A 144 -6.28 5.58 6.66
C ARG A 144 -4.88 5.88 7.20
N THR A 145 -4.36 7.07 6.94
CA THR A 145 -3.06 7.51 7.47
C THR A 145 -3.19 8.45 8.69
N LYS A 146 -4.43 8.76 9.11
CA LYS A 146 -4.70 9.67 10.25
C LYS A 146 -4.72 9.00 11.61
N SER A 147 -5.01 7.69 11.68
CA SER A 147 -5.14 6.99 12.95
C SER A 147 -3.88 6.18 13.24
N ALA A 148 -3.26 6.47 14.38
CA ALA A 148 -2.23 5.62 14.96
C ALA A 148 -2.92 4.50 15.74
N GLN A 149 -3.40 3.48 15.01
CA GLN A 149 -3.94 2.28 15.62
C GLN A 149 -2.76 1.38 16.02
N PRO A 150 -2.67 0.91 17.27
CA PRO A 150 -1.78 -0.20 17.57
C PRO A 150 -2.29 -1.38 16.77
N VAL A 151 -1.44 -1.91 15.89
CA VAL A 151 -1.76 -3.15 15.21
C VAL A 151 -0.70 -4.16 15.57
N SER A 152 -1.12 -5.41 15.58
CA SER A 152 -0.24 -6.49 15.96
C SER A 152 0.81 -6.66 14.83
N ARG A 153 0.40 -6.74 13.56
CA ARG A 153 1.30 -7.04 12.41
C ARG A 153 2.09 -5.83 11.85
N SER A 154 3.20 -6.10 11.16
CA SER A 154 3.85 -5.12 10.27
C SER A 154 2.92 -4.78 9.09
N VAL A 155 2.28 -3.62 9.15
CA VAL A 155 1.39 -3.10 8.09
C VAL A 155 1.89 -1.74 7.62
N ASP A 156 2.04 -1.54 6.33
CA ASP A 156 2.28 -0.21 5.75
C ASP A 156 1.03 0.23 4.97
N VAL A 157 0.59 1.47 5.17
CA VAL A 157 -0.47 2.08 4.36
C VAL A 157 0.13 3.24 3.57
N LEU A 158 0.17 3.09 2.24
CA LEU A 158 0.61 4.10 1.28
C LEU A 158 -0.63 4.74 0.65
N ALA A 159 -0.83 6.03 0.89
CA ALA A 159 -2.00 6.78 0.41
C ALA A 159 -1.59 7.85 -0.60
N ALA A 160 -2.36 7.99 -1.67
CA ALA A 160 -2.05 8.87 -2.80
C ALA A 160 -2.05 10.36 -2.47
N ILE A 161 -2.84 10.79 -1.49
CA ILE A 161 -3.15 12.21 -1.25
C ILE A 161 -3.19 12.47 0.25
N ASP A 162 -2.71 13.64 0.68
CA ASP A 162 -2.79 14.17 2.05
C ASP A 162 -4.09 14.95 2.34
N THR A 163 -4.25 15.43 3.57
CA THR A 163 -5.43 16.18 4.02
C THR A 163 -5.64 17.53 3.36
N ASN A 164 -4.59 18.10 2.76
CA ASN A 164 -4.59 19.46 2.24
C ASN A 164 -5.08 19.53 0.79
N ALA A 165 -5.21 18.37 0.14
CA ALA A 165 -5.61 18.25 -1.26
C ALA A 165 -6.77 17.25 -1.50
N PRO A 166 -7.85 17.23 -0.67
CA PRO A 166 -8.86 16.16 -0.70
C PRO A 166 -9.64 16.10 -2.03
N ARG A 167 -9.71 17.23 -2.75
CA ARG A 167 -10.41 17.39 -4.03
C ARG A 167 -9.48 17.44 -5.23
N ALA A 168 -8.18 17.21 -5.07
CA ALA A 168 -7.21 17.53 -6.09
C ALA A 168 -7.26 16.66 -7.36
N PHE A 169 -8.28 15.83 -7.59
CA PHE A 169 -8.53 15.21 -8.89
C PHE A 169 -9.10 16.24 -9.88
N VAL A 170 -8.22 17.13 -10.35
CA VAL A 170 -8.45 17.95 -11.54
C VAL A 170 -8.24 17.05 -12.77
N PRO A 171 -9.21 16.96 -13.69
CA PRO A 171 -9.03 16.31 -14.99
C PRO A 171 -7.79 16.90 -15.70
N ASP A 172 -7.03 16.04 -16.39
CA ASP A 172 -5.90 16.37 -17.28
C ASP A 172 -4.52 16.67 -16.67
N GLN A 173 -4.36 16.58 -15.34
CA GLN A 173 -3.03 16.54 -14.67
C GLN A 173 -2.67 15.12 -14.17
N ARG A 174 -2.93 14.12 -15.01
CA ARG A 174 -3.12 12.69 -14.65
C ARG A 174 -1.84 11.87 -14.45
N VAL A 175 -1.01 12.19 -13.45
CA VAL A 175 -0.05 11.18 -12.94
C VAL A 175 -0.64 10.56 -11.68
N SER A 176 -1.06 9.29 -11.77
CA SER A 176 -1.62 8.53 -10.65
C SER A 176 -0.56 8.22 -9.60
N PHE A 177 -0.97 7.82 -8.40
CA PHE A 177 -0.01 7.49 -7.35
C PHE A 177 0.80 6.24 -7.71
N SER A 178 0.15 5.26 -8.34
CA SER A 178 0.78 4.07 -8.90
C SER A 178 1.86 4.42 -9.92
N ALA A 179 1.58 5.38 -10.82
CA ALA A 179 2.57 5.87 -11.79
C ALA A 179 3.78 6.51 -11.09
N LYS A 180 3.55 7.36 -10.09
CA LYS A 180 4.63 7.99 -9.30
C LYS A 180 5.50 6.96 -8.60
N LEU A 181 4.89 5.92 -8.02
CA LEU A 181 5.62 4.83 -7.36
C LEU A 181 6.48 4.07 -8.38
N ALA A 182 5.89 3.66 -9.50
CA ALA A 182 6.58 2.91 -10.55
C ALA A 182 7.77 3.70 -11.12
N GLU A 183 7.56 4.96 -11.49
CA GLU A 183 8.61 5.85 -11.99
C GLU A 183 9.73 6.00 -10.97
N LYS A 184 9.40 6.30 -9.71
CA LYS A 184 10.42 6.56 -8.69
C LYS A 184 11.22 5.31 -8.32
N VAL A 185 10.58 4.15 -8.26
CA VAL A 185 11.27 2.89 -7.97
C VAL A 185 12.15 2.47 -9.15
N THR A 186 11.73 2.73 -10.39
CA THR A 186 12.56 2.52 -11.59
C THR A 186 13.79 3.41 -11.58
N ASP A 187 13.63 4.71 -11.32
CA ASP A 187 14.73 5.68 -11.16
C ASP A 187 15.73 5.24 -10.07
N LEU A 188 15.23 4.78 -8.91
CA LEU A 188 16.09 4.26 -7.85
C LEU A 188 16.87 3.01 -8.27
N LYS A 189 16.22 2.09 -8.99
CA LYS A 189 16.87 0.88 -9.50
C LYS A 189 17.96 1.21 -10.51
N GLU A 190 17.67 2.10 -11.46
CA GLU A 190 18.60 2.51 -12.52
C GLU A 190 19.82 3.28 -11.95
N THR A 191 19.62 4.04 -10.88
CA THR A 191 20.71 4.71 -10.15
C THR A 191 21.51 3.79 -9.23
N GLY A 192 21.24 2.49 -9.24
CA GLY A 192 22.00 1.48 -8.49
C GLY A 192 21.65 1.41 -7.00
N ARG A 193 20.49 1.91 -6.59
CA ARG A 193 20.00 1.71 -5.22
C ARG A 193 19.80 0.22 -4.94
N GLN A 194 20.23 -0.24 -3.77
CA GLN A 194 20.14 -1.66 -3.39
C GLN A 194 18.85 -1.97 -2.63
N THR A 195 18.43 -1.07 -1.75
CA THR A 195 17.21 -1.20 -0.93
C THR A 195 16.48 0.14 -0.78
N ILE A 196 15.18 0.07 -0.47
CA ILE A 196 14.34 1.23 -0.17
C ILE A 196 13.26 0.90 0.86
N ASP A 197 13.14 1.73 1.90
CA ASP A 197 12.02 1.67 2.85
C ASP A 197 10.78 2.35 2.26
N MET A 198 9.58 1.80 2.52
CA MET A 198 8.34 2.43 2.04
C MET A 198 8.17 3.84 2.60
N ALA A 199 8.53 4.07 3.87
CA ALA A 199 8.58 5.40 4.47
C ALA A 199 9.48 6.37 3.69
N GLU A 200 10.69 5.92 3.31
CA GLU A 200 11.64 6.73 2.55
C GLU A 200 11.09 7.02 1.14
N LEU A 201 10.55 6.00 0.46
CA LEU A 201 9.94 6.15 -0.86
C LEU A 201 8.85 7.22 -0.87
N ILE A 202 7.95 7.19 0.11
CA ILE A 202 6.88 8.18 0.22
C ILE A 202 7.44 9.56 0.56
N ALA A 203 8.43 9.67 1.44
CA ALA A 203 9.08 10.95 1.76
C ALA A 203 9.74 11.59 0.50
N MET A 204 10.39 10.79 -0.34
CA MET A 204 10.96 11.24 -1.62
C MET A 204 9.86 11.74 -2.56
N LEU A 205 8.76 10.99 -2.71
CA LEU A 205 7.63 11.38 -3.55
C LEU A 205 6.94 12.65 -3.04
N ARG A 206 6.82 12.80 -1.71
CA ARG A 206 6.21 13.97 -1.08
C ARG A 206 7.03 15.24 -1.30
N THR A 207 8.35 15.11 -1.35
CA THR A 207 9.28 16.23 -1.61
C THR A 207 9.19 16.71 -3.06
N LYS A 208 9.03 15.77 -4.02
CA LYS A 208 8.87 16.09 -5.45
C LYS A 208 7.45 16.54 -5.81
N SER A 209 6.44 16.14 -5.05
CA SER A 209 5.04 16.44 -5.36
C SER A 209 4.65 17.85 -4.89
N SER A 210 4.47 18.76 -5.85
CA SER A 210 3.91 20.10 -5.60
C SER A 210 2.40 20.06 -5.29
N GLN A 211 1.68 19.08 -5.85
CA GLN A 211 0.27 18.78 -5.60
C GLN A 211 0.07 17.28 -5.37
N ARG A 212 -0.96 16.88 -4.61
CA ARG A 212 -1.27 15.47 -4.26
C ARG A 212 -0.06 14.79 -3.61
N LYS A 213 0.30 15.30 -2.43
CA LYS A 213 1.40 14.76 -1.62
C LYS A 213 0.97 13.42 -1.04
N PRO A 214 1.66 12.32 -1.37
CA PRO A 214 1.31 11.03 -0.77
C PRO A 214 1.63 11.03 0.72
N THR A 215 0.88 10.22 1.46
CA THR A 215 1.08 9.99 2.88
C THR A 215 1.37 8.52 3.14
N HIS A 216 2.00 8.28 4.27
CA HIS A 216 2.40 6.96 4.73
C HIS A 216 1.99 6.82 6.19
N ALA A 217 1.43 5.67 6.55
CA ALA A 217 1.25 5.31 7.93
C ALA A 217 1.83 3.93 8.19
N VAL A 218 2.53 3.85 9.32
CA VAL A 218 2.96 2.61 9.96
C VAL A 218 2.29 2.57 11.34
N PRO A 219 1.70 1.45 11.73
CA PRO A 219 1.25 1.20 13.08
C PRO A 219 2.34 1.49 14.12
N LEU A 220 1.93 1.87 15.31
CA LEU A 220 2.86 2.14 16.40
C LEU A 220 3.61 0.86 16.79
N GLY A 221 4.95 0.93 16.86
CA GLY A 221 5.80 -0.15 17.35
C GLY A 221 6.39 -1.08 16.28
N VAL A 222 6.08 -0.88 15.00
CA VAL A 222 6.66 -1.67 13.89
C VAL A 222 7.46 -0.77 12.93
N SER A 223 8.46 -1.33 12.26
CA SER A 223 9.21 -0.64 11.20
C SER A 223 8.53 -0.82 9.84
N SER A 224 8.64 0.21 9.00
CA SER A 224 8.19 0.17 7.61
C SER A 224 8.90 -0.95 6.84
N ALA A 225 8.22 -1.56 5.88
CA ALA A 225 8.81 -2.57 5.02
C ALA A 225 9.99 -2.00 4.19
N CYS A 226 11.11 -2.74 4.18
CA CYS A 226 12.31 -2.43 3.41
C CYS A 226 12.44 -3.43 2.25
N LEU A 227 12.36 -2.96 1.01
CA LEU A 227 12.43 -3.81 -0.19
C LEU A 227 13.83 -3.77 -0.80
N SER A 228 14.25 -4.90 -1.37
CA SER A 228 15.53 -5.04 -2.06
C SER A 228 15.33 -5.12 -3.57
N PHE A 229 16.21 -4.51 -4.34
CA PHE A 229 16.22 -4.63 -5.80
C PHE A 229 16.95 -5.91 -6.26
N PRO A 230 16.44 -6.65 -7.26
CA PRO A 230 17.11 -7.83 -7.79
C PRO A 230 18.49 -7.51 -8.35
N GLY A 231 19.44 -8.44 -8.21
CA GLY A 231 20.82 -8.25 -8.67
C GLY A 231 21.70 -7.46 -7.70
N SER A 232 21.15 -6.95 -6.60
CA SER A 232 21.93 -6.53 -5.44
C SER A 232 22.62 -7.74 -4.84
N SER A 233 23.95 -7.80 -4.89
CA SER A 233 24.70 -8.64 -3.95
C SER A 233 24.21 -8.29 -2.53
N ALA A 234 23.92 -9.31 -1.72
CA ALA A 234 23.26 -9.22 -0.42
C ALA A 234 23.63 -7.96 0.38
N PRO A 235 22.71 -7.39 1.18
CA PRO A 235 23.08 -6.28 2.04
C PRO A 235 24.24 -6.76 2.92
N ARG A 236 25.43 -6.18 2.71
CA ARG A 236 26.41 -6.11 3.78
C ARG A 236 25.64 -5.55 4.97
N ALA A 237 25.71 -6.23 6.11
CA ALA A 237 25.32 -5.66 7.38
C ALA A 237 25.94 -4.26 7.44
N TYR A 238 25.16 -3.22 7.18
CA TYR A 238 25.61 -1.87 7.44
C TYR A 238 25.80 -1.82 8.96
N PRO A 239 26.94 -1.32 9.46
CA PRO A 239 27.06 -1.02 10.87
C PRO A 239 25.88 -0.12 11.24
N ALA A 240 25.23 -0.43 12.36
CA ALA A 240 24.05 0.27 12.83
C ALA A 240 24.32 1.77 13.00
N ASP A 241 24.12 2.54 11.94
CA ASP A 241 23.89 3.97 12.09
C ASP A 241 22.59 4.10 12.87
N PRO A 242 22.58 4.78 14.02
CA PRO A 242 21.41 4.86 14.87
C PRO A 242 20.24 5.45 14.06
N PRO A 243 18.99 5.02 14.34
CA PRO A 243 17.81 5.55 13.66
C PRO A 243 17.84 7.08 13.74
N ALA A 244 17.98 7.75 12.60
CA ALA A 244 17.68 9.17 12.50
C ALA A 244 16.14 9.32 12.51
N LEU A 245 15.53 9.07 13.68
CA LEU A 245 14.15 9.42 13.96
C LEU A 245 14.03 10.96 13.90
N ARG A 246 13.73 11.49 12.73
CA ARG A 246 13.29 12.88 12.58
C ARG A 246 11.77 12.90 12.73
N ALA A 247 11.32 13.07 13.96
CA ALA A 247 9.96 13.51 14.21
C ALA A 247 9.87 15.00 13.83
N VAL A 248 9.05 15.32 12.83
CA VAL A 248 8.72 16.70 12.48
C VAL A 248 7.37 16.99 13.13
N PHE A 249 7.38 17.75 14.21
CA PHE A 249 6.17 18.27 14.83
C PHE A 249 5.93 19.69 14.33
N SER A 250 4.68 20.01 13.99
CA SER A 250 4.21 21.39 13.89
C SER A 250 3.19 21.63 14.98
N ILE A 251 3.45 22.61 15.85
CA ILE A 251 2.48 23.12 16.81
C ILE A 251 1.97 24.43 16.21
N GLU A 252 0.68 24.47 15.89
CA GLU A 252 -0.03 25.73 15.65
C GLU A 252 -0.51 26.25 16.99
N VAL A 253 -0.12 27.47 17.35
CA VAL A 253 -0.53 28.20 18.57
C VAL A 253 -1.53 29.28 18.16
#